data_AF-A0A1M6QRQ1-F1
#
_entry.id   AF-A0A1M6QRQ1-F1
#
_cell.length_a   1.000
_cell.length_b   1.000
_cell.length_c   1.000
_cell.angle_alpha   90.00
_cell.angle_beta   90.00
_cell.angle_gamma   90.00
#
_symmetry.space_group_name_H-M   'P 1'
#
loop_
_entity.id
_entity.type
_entity.pdbx_description
1 polymer ?
#
loop_
_entity_poly.entity_id
_entity_poly.type
_entity_poly.pdbx_seq_one_letter_code
_entity_poly.pdbx_strand_id
1 'polypeptide(L)'
;MKAKRPALVSYIADLNYLNAFLLLASLFPALVRKIGVIVPSLTVFNVIVRLFVIVSLLVISYGLLSLKRWGYWLMIAYNMLFLVISIISLFRLTKHPFFYNPGLIVSVLGLSLSFSAQRYFKKGYAESSPLYKN
;
A
#
# COMPACT_ATOMS: atom_id res chain seq x y z
N MET A 1 25.79 -16.34 7.88
CA MET A 1 25.36 -15.23 7.00
C MET A 1 23.85 -15.05 7.13
N LYS A 2 23.36 -13.88 7.57
CA LYS A 2 21.90 -13.62 7.64
C LYS A 2 21.36 -13.64 6.21
N ALA A 3 20.43 -14.54 5.89
CA ALA A 3 19.89 -14.59 4.53
C ALA A 3 19.28 -13.24 4.15
N LYS A 4 19.65 -12.77 2.97
CA LYS A 4 19.20 -11.49 2.44
C LYS A 4 17.72 -11.64 2.07
N ARG A 5 16.86 -10.81 2.66
CA ARG A 5 15.44 -10.73 2.29
C ARG A 5 15.31 -10.39 0.80
N PRO A 6 14.28 -10.86 0.10
CA PRO A 6 14.09 -10.51 -1.31
C PRO A 6 13.98 -8.99 -1.45
N ALA A 7 14.80 -8.41 -2.34
CA ALA A 7 14.86 -6.97 -2.53
C ALA A 7 13.49 -6.41 -2.97
N LEU A 8 12.77 -7.13 -3.83
CA LEU A 8 11.43 -6.74 -4.31
C LEU A 8 10.41 -6.64 -3.16
N VAL A 9 10.38 -7.62 -2.25
CA VAL A 9 9.43 -7.63 -1.12
C VAL A 9 9.74 -6.50 -0.15
N SER A 10 11.03 -6.22 0.08
CA SER A 10 11.47 -5.11 0.93
C SER A 10 11.09 -3.77 0.30
N TYR A 11 11.35 -3.59 -1.00
CA TYR A 11 10.96 -2.41 -1.76
C TYR A 11 9.46 -2.12 -1.69
N ILE A 12 8.61 -3.15 -1.87
CA ILE A 12 7.15 -3.01 -1.75
C ILE A 12 6.75 -2.57 -0.34
N ALA A 13 7.35 -3.17 0.70
CA ALA A 13 7.07 -2.81 2.09
C ALA A 13 7.52 -1.37 2.42
N ASP A 14 8.66 -0.94 1.88
CA ASP A 14 9.19 0.42 2.05
C ASP A 14 8.29 1.45 1.38
N LEU A 15 7.75 1.16 0.19
CA LEU A 15 6.75 2.01 -0.46
C LEU A 15 5.46 2.14 0.38
N ASN A 16 5.02 1.04 0.98
CA ASN A 16 3.86 1.06 1.88
C ASN A 16 4.13 1.90 3.13
N TYR A 17 5.33 1.82 3.71
CA TYR A 17 5.72 2.68 4.85
C TYR A 17 5.80 4.15 4.46
N LEU A 18 6.40 4.46 3.31
CA LEU A 18 6.45 5.82 2.78
C LEU A 18 5.03 6.37 2.59
N ASN A 19 4.13 5.57 2.02
CA ASN A 19 2.74 5.98 1.84
C ASN A 19 2.01 6.20 3.17
N ALA A 20 2.19 5.29 4.14
CA ALA A 20 1.65 5.45 5.48
C ALA A 20 2.16 6.72 6.17
N PHE A 21 3.46 7.03 6.01
CA PHE A 21 4.07 8.25 6.52
C PHE A 21 3.50 9.51 5.87
N LEU A 22 3.34 9.52 4.53
CA LEU A 22 2.73 10.65 3.81
C LEU A 22 1.27 10.87 4.23
N LEU A 23 0.50 9.79 4.42
CA LEU A 23 -0.87 9.85 4.93
C LEU A 23 -0.90 10.39 6.36
N LEU A 24 0.04 9.98 7.21
CA LEU A 24 0.14 10.50 8.57
C LEU A 24 0.46 12.00 8.57
N ALA A 25 1.43 12.44 7.77
CA ALA A 25 1.78 13.85 7.61
C ALA A 25 0.58 14.68 7.10
N SER A 26 -0.23 14.09 6.21
CA SER A 26 -1.43 14.74 5.65
C SER A 26 -2.53 15.03 6.70
N LEU A 27 -2.48 14.40 7.87
CA LEU A 27 -3.39 14.69 8.98
C LEU A 27 -3.12 16.05 9.63
N PHE A 28 -1.95 16.63 9.39
CA PHE A 28 -1.53 17.92 9.93
C PHE A 28 -1.42 18.96 8.81
N PRO A 29 -2.55 19.54 8.36
CA PRO A 29 -2.55 20.45 7.20
C PRO A 29 -1.69 21.69 7.42
N ALA A 30 -1.46 22.12 8.67
CA ALA A 30 -0.55 23.20 9.00
C ALA A 30 0.91 22.91 8.60
N LEU A 31 1.37 21.65 8.73
CA LEU A 31 2.70 21.22 8.30
C LEU A 31 2.81 21.22 6.78
N VAL A 32 1.78 20.70 6.10
CA VAL A 32 1.78 20.48 4.66
C VAL A 32 1.57 21.78 3.87
N ARG A 33 0.78 22.73 4.41
CA ARG A 33 0.60 24.07 3.84
C ARG A 33 1.88 24.90 3.81
N LYS A 34 2.78 24.72 4.78
CA LYS A 34 4.10 25.40 4.78
C LYS A 34 4.97 25.00 3.58
N ILE A 35 4.71 23.83 3.00
CA ILE A 35 5.42 23.28 1.84
C ILE A 35 4.66 23.62 0.53
N GLY A 36 3.63 24.48 0.59
CA GLY A 36 2.87 24.91 -0.59
C GLY A 36 1.81 23.92 -1.08
N VAL A 37 1.53 22.86 -0.32
CA VAL A 37 0.56 21.84 -0.71
C VAL A 37 -0.83 22.19 -0.18
N ILE A 38 -1.80 22.33 -1.10
CA ILE A 38 -3.20 22.60 -0.78
C ILE A 38 -3.87 21.28 -0.38
N VAL A 39 -4.19 21.15 0.91
CA VAL A 39 -4.89 19.98 1.45
C VAL A 39 -6.38 20.32 1.63
N PRO A 40 -7.31 19.49 1.14
CA PRO A 40 -8.74 19.67 1.40
C PRO A 40 -9.04 19.63 2.91
N SER A 41 -10.18 20.21 3.31
CA SER A 41 -10.59 20.28 4.71
C SER A 41 -10.69 18.88 5.35
N LEU A 42 -10.20 18.77 6.58
CA LEU A 42 -10.30 17.53 7.34
C LEU A 42 -11.70 17.40 7.94
N THR A 43 -12.50 16.53 7.34
CA THR A 43 -13.72 15.99 7.95
C THR A 43 -13.36 14.81 8.85
N VAL A 44 -14.12 14.58 9.92
CA VAL A 44 -13.97 13.42 10.82
C VAL A 44 -13.93 12.11 10.03
N PHE A 45 -14.83 11.95 9.06
CA PHE A 45 -14.85 10.76 8.18
C PHE A 45 -13.53 10.56 7.43
N ASN A 46 -12.96 11.62 6.86
CA ASN A 46 -11.67 11.55 6.14
C ASN A 46 -10.52 11.17 7.06
N VAL A 47 -10.51 11.66 8.31
CA VAL A 47 -9.50 11.28 9.32
C VAL A 47 -9.60 9.79 9.63
N ILE A 48 -10.82 9.29 9.91
CA ILE A 48 -11.04 7.87 10.23
C ILE A 48 -10.58 6.98 9.08
N VAL A 49 -10.97 7.29 7.84
CA VAL A 49 -10.56 6.53 6.66
C VAL A 49 -9.04 6.55 6.49
N ARG A 50 -8.37 7.70 6.67
CA ARG A 50 -6.91 7.79 6.58
C ARG A 50 -6.21 6.95 7.64
N LEU A 51 -6.66 7.01 8.89
CA LEU A 51 -6.11 6.20 9.97
C LEU A 51 -6.27 4.70 9.69
N PHE A 52 -7.44 4.29 9.19
CA PHE A 52 -7.67 2.91 8.78
C PHE A 52 -6.71 2.46 7.66
N VAL A 53 -6.49 3.30 6.66
CA VAL A 53 -5.55 3.02 5.56
C VAL A 53 -4.11 2.93 6.09
N ILE A 54 -3.68 3.84 6.96
CA ILE A 54 -2.35 3.82 7.59
C ILE A 54 -2.14 2.49 8.32
N VAL A 55 -3.07 2.10 9.20
CA VAL A 55 -2.98 0.83 9.95
C VAL A 55 -2.93 -0.36 9.00
N SER A 56 -3.77 -0.38 7.96
CA SER A 56 -3.80 -1.46 6.97
C SER A 56 -2.46 -1.60 6.24
N LEU A 57 -1.85 -0.49 5.82
CA LEU A 57 -0.54 -0.48 5.15
C LEU A 57 0.56 -1.03 6.06
N LEU A 58 0.57 -0.65 7.34
CA LEU A 58 1.53 -1.15 8.32
C LEU A 58 1.37 -2.66 8.56
N VAL A 59 0.13 -3.14 8.70
CA VAL A 59 -0.19 -4.56 8.86
C VAL A 59 0.25 -5.37 7.62
N ILE A 60 -0.01 -4.85 6.43
CA ILE A 60 0.42 -5.46 5.17
C ILE A 60 1.95 -5.51 5.10
N SER A 61 2.63 -4.39 5.36
CA SER A 61 4.11 -4.33 5.35
C SER A 61 4.72 -5.32 6.33
N TYR A 62 4.18 -5.44 7.53
CA TYR A 62 4.63 -6.44 8.51
C TYR A 62 4.45 -7.87 7.98
N GLY A 63 3.29 -8.18 7.40
CA GLY A 63 3.02 -9.48 6.80
C GLY A 63 3.95 -9.82 5.63
N LEU A 64 4.23 -8.84 4.76
CA LEU A 64 5.14 -8.98 3.63
C LEU A 64 6.59 -9.19 4.08
N LEU A 65 7.09 -8.36 5.00
CA LEU A 65 8.45 -8.48 5.54
C LEU A 65 8.68 -9.78 6.31
N SER A 66 7.63 -10.31 6.93
CA SER A 66 7.63 -11.62 7.58
C SER A 66 7.49 -12.78 6.59
N LEU A 67 7.40 -12.50 5.28
CA LEU A 67 7.16 -13.49 4.21
C LEU A 67 5.92 -14.36 4.45
N LYS A 68 4.95 -13.85 5.21
CA LYS A 68 3.73 -14.58 5.54
C LYS A 68 2.74 -14.46 4.40
N ARG A 69 2.13 -15.59 4.02
CA ARG A 69 1.13 -15.65 2.94
C ARG A 69 -0.04 -14.70 3.15
N TRP A 70 -0.47 -14.49 4.39
CA TRP A 70 -1.57 -13.58 4.68
C TRP A 70 -1.23 -12.13 4.33
N GLY A 71 0.03 -11.69 4.50
CA GLY A 71 0.46 -10.34 4.12
C GLY A 71 0.40 -10.12 2.61
N TYR A 72 0.79 -11.15 1.84
CA TYR A 72 0.64 -11.16 0.39
C TYR A 72 -0.82 -11.07 -0.06
N TRP A 73 -1.70 -11.87 0.53
CA TRP A 73 -3.12 -11.84 0.20
C TRP A 73 -3.79 -10.52 0.59
N LEU A 74 -3.44 -9.94 1.74
CA LEU A 74 -3.92 -8.63 2.13
C LEU A 74 -3.44 -7.54 1.16
N MET A 75 -2.21 -7.62 0.66
CA MET A 75 -1.69 -6.67 -0.34
C MET A 75 -2.50 -6.73 -1.64
N ILE A 76 -2.83 -7.93 -2.13
CA ILE A 76 -3.69 -8.08 -3.31
C ILE A 76 -5.08 -7.52 -3.03
N ALA A 77 -5.70 -7.91 -1.91
CA ALA A 77 -7.04 -7.46 -1.54
C ALA A 77 -7.11 -5.94 -1.41
N TYR A 78 -6.11 -5.33 -0.79
CA TYR A 78 -5.97 -3.88 -0.64
C TYR A 78 -5.92 -3.18 -2.01
N ASN A 79 -5.03 -3.62 -2.91
CA ASN A 79 -4.92 -3.00 -4.23
C ASN A 79 -6.17 -3.26 -5.09
N MET A 80 -6.80 -4.44 -5.00
CA MET A 80 -8.06 -4.72 -5.71
C MET A 80 -9.19 -3.82 -5.21
N LEU A 81 -9.31 -3.61 -3.90
CA LEU A 81 -10.32 -2.73 -3.31
C LEU A 81 -10.13 -1.29 -3.79
N PHE A 82 -8.89 -0.76 -3.74
CA PHE A 82 -8.59 0.58 -4.25
C PHE A 82 -8.81 0.70 -5.76
N LEU A 83 -8.53 -0.35 -6.54
CA LEU A 83 -8.80 -0.38 -7.96
C LEU A 83 -10.31 -0.26 -8.23
N VAL A 84 -11.14 -1.04 -7.53
CA VAL A 84 -12.61 -1.00 -7.68
C VAL A 84 -13.15 0.39 -7.30
N ILE A 85 -12.71 0.97 -6.18
CA ILE A 85 -13.11 2.33 -5.78
C ILE A 85 -12.71 3.35 -6.85
N SER A 86 -11.53 3.20 -7.43
CA SER A 86 -11.01 4.11 -8.47
C SER A 86 -11.82 4.00 -9.76
N ILE A 87 -12.20 2.77 -10.16
CA ILE A 87 -13.07 2.52 -11.32
C ILE A 87 -14.46 3.12 -11.08
N ILE A 88 -15.09 2.87 -9.92
CA ILE A 88 -16.40 3.46 -9.58
C ILE A 88 -16.31 4.99 -9.61
N SER A 89 -15.24 5.56 -9.07
CA SER A 89 -15.02 7.02 -9.09
C SER A 89 -14.90 7.55 -10.51
N LEU A 90 -14.18 6.85 -11.39
CA LEU A 90 -14.04 7.21 -12.80
C LEU A 90 -15.41 7.26 -13.51
N PHE A 91 -16.27 6.26 -13.27
CA PHE A 91 -17.60 6.21 -13.88
C PHE A 91 -18.56 7.26 -13.31
N ARG A 92 -18.40 7.68 -12.04
CA ARG A 92 -19.23 8.73 -11.42
C ARG A 92 -18.76 10.15 -11.75
N LEU A 93 -17.46 10.35 -11.95
CA LEU A 93 -16.82 11.63 -12.25
C LEU A 93 -16.44 11.69 -13.74
N THR A 94 -17.44 11.58 -14.62
CA THR A 94 -17.26 11.60 -16.09
C THR A 94 -16.57 12.85 -16.66
N LYS A 95 -16.29 13.87 -15.83
CA LYS A 95 -15.63 15.12 -16.23
C LYS A 95 -14.11 15.16 -16.01
N HIS A 96 -13.52 14.21 -15.28
CA HIS A 96 -12.07 14.23 -15.01
C HIS A 96 -11.32 13.16 -15.81
N PRO A 97 -10.22 13.50 -16.50
CA PRO A 97 -9.47 12.54 -17.30
C PRO A 97 -8.94 11.38 -16.46
N PHE A 98 -8.85 10.20 -17.08
CA PHE A 98 -8.34 8.95 -16.50
C PHE A 98 -7.01 9.11 -15.73
N PHE A 99 -6.11 9.99 -16.20
CA PHE A 99 -4.81 10.29 -15.60
C PHE A 99 -4.88 11.05 -14.27
N TYR A 100 -6.01 11.66 -13.92
CA TYR A 100 -6.20 12.39 -12.66
C TYR A 100 -6.70 11.50 -11.52
N ASN A 101 -6.75 10.17 -11.70
CA ASN A 101 -7.07 9.24 -10.62
C ASN A 101 -5.81 8.50 -10.13
N PRO A 102 -5.04 9.09 -9.19
CA PRO A 102 -3.83 8.46 -8.66
C PRO A 102 -4.10 7.10 -8.00
N GLY A 103 -5.32 6.88 -7.48
CA GLY A 103 -5.73 5.60 -6.90
C GLY A 103 -5.70 4.46 -7.92
N LEU A 104 -6.07 4.71 -9.17
CA LEU A 104 -6.06 3.71 -10.23
C LEU A 104 -4.62 3.30 -10.58
N ILE A 105 -3.75 4.29 -10.81
CA ILE A 105 -2.34 4.07 -11.18
C ILE A 105 -1.63 3.29 -10.09
N VAL A 106 -1.75 3.72 -8.83
CA VAL A 106 -1.11 3.06 -7.69
C VAL A 106 -1.60 1.62 -7.55
N SER A 107 -2.90 1.37 -7.73
CA SER A 107 -3.46 0.01 -7.61
C SER A 107 -3.00 -0.93 -8.72
N VAL A 108 -2.94 -0.46 -9.97
CA VAL A 108 -2.45 -1.27 -11.10
C VAL A 108 -0.98 -1.62 -10.94
N LEU A 109 -0.14 -0.63 -10.57
CA LEU A 109 1.27 -0.87 -10.29
C LEU A 109 1.46 -1.80 -9.08
N GLY A 110 0.70 -1.57 -8.00
CA GLY A 110 0.72 -2.39 -6.80
C GLY A 110 0.36 -3.86 -7.09
N LEU A 111 -0.65 -4.10 -7.92
CA LEU A 111 -1.01 -5.45 -8.36
C LEU A 111 0.08 -6.07 -9.23
N SER A 112 0.60 -5.36 -10.23
CA SER A 112 1.67 -5.84 -11.11
C SER A 112 2.92 -6.28 -10.32
N LEU A 113 3.33 -5.45 -9.34
CA LEU A 113 4.43 -5.75 -8.43
C LEU A 113 4.10 -6.94 -7.52
N SER A 114 2.87 -7.01 -7.01
CA SER A 114 2.42 -8.12 -6.17
C SER A 114 2.44 -9.45 -6.92
N PHE A 115 1.91 -9.51 -8.15
CA PHE A 115 2.00 -10.70 -8.99
C PHE A 115 3.44 -11.14 -9.24
N SER A 116 4.33 -10.18 -9.50
CA SER A 116 5.77 -10.46 -9.62
C SER A 116 6.40 -10.99 -8.32
N ALA A 117 5.88 -10.55 -7.17
CA ALA A 117 6.32 -10.99 -5.84
C ALA A 117 5.77 -12.37 -5.43
N GLN A 118 4.74 -12.90 -6.11
CA GLN A 118 4.06 -14.15 -5.74
C GLN A 118 5.00 -15.33 -5.52
N ARG A 119 6.08 -15.41 -6.32
CA ARG A 119 7.07 -16.49 -6.23
C ARG A 119 7.72 -16.63 -4.86
N TYR A 120 7.84 -15.53 -4.10
CA TYR A 120 8.46 -15.52 -2.77
C TYR A 120 7.56 -16.04 -1.66
N PHE A 121 6.25 -16.21 -1.91
CA PHE A 121 5.26 -16.66 -0.93
C PHE A 121 4.78 -18.11 -1.17
N LYS A 122 5.35 -18.80 -2.17
CA LYS A 122 5.12 -20.25 -2.41
C LYS A 122 5.85 -21.08 -1.35
N LYS A 123 5.27 -22.24 -0.98
CA LYS A 123 5.64 -23.07 0.20
C LYS A 123 7.16 -23.34 0.28
N GLY A 124 7.80 -23.64 -0.85
CA GLY A 124 9.24 -23.96 -0.91
C GLY A 124 10.21 -22.79 -0.70
N TYR A 125 9.79 -21.52 -0.82
CA TYR A 125 10.65 -20.36 -0.54
C TYR A 125 10.60 -19.91 0.93
N ALA A 126 9.45 -20.10 1.58
CA ALA A 126 9.28 -19.77 3.00
C ALA A 126 10.03 -20.77 3.90
N GLU A 127 9.96 -22.07 3.60
CA GLU A 127 10.67 -23.14 4.35
C GLU A 127 12.19 -23.11 4.17
N SER A 128 12.69 -22.63 3.03
CA SER A 128 14.12 -22.42 2.79
C SER A 128 14.62 -21.07 3.33
N SER A 129 13.71 -20.17 3.72
CA SER A 129 14.08 -18.90 4.34
C SER A 129 14.40 -19.12 5.82
N PRO A 130 15.54 -18.62 6.34
CA PRO A 130 15.90 -18.80 7.74
C PRO A 130 15.02 -18.01 8.72
N LEU A 131 14.05 -17.23 8.23
CA LEU A 131 13.04 -16.54 9.06
C LEU A 131 11.96 -17.49 9.60
N TYR A 132 11.79 -18.68 9.01
CA TYR A 132 10.77 -19.65 9.38
C TYR A 132 11.29 -20.77 10.30
N LYS A 133 12.58 -20.73 10.66
CA LYS A 133 13.25 -21.74 11.51
C LYS A 133 13.24 -21.42 13.01
N ASN A 134 12.46 -20.42 13.45
CA ASN A 134 12.29 -20.07 14.86
C ASN A 134 10.83 -20.15 15.27
#